data_AF-A0A5S5BUF8-F1
#
_entry.id   AF-A0A5S5BUF8-F1
#
_cell.length_a   1.000
_cell.length_b   1.000
_cell.length_c   1.000
_cell.angle_alpha   90.00
_cell.angle_beta   90.00
_cell.angle_gamma   90.00
#
_symmetry.space_group_name_H-M   'P 1'
#
loop_
_entity.id
_entity.type
_entity.pdbx_description
1 polymer ?
#
loop_
_entity_poly.entity_id
_entity_poly.type
_entity_poly.pdbx_seq_one_letter_code
_entity_poly.pdbx_strand_id
1 'polypeptide(L)'
;MNKRIVLFLLASFLFACNDGDIIITSFEFDEVDLQLCNGSGENEYVFYKIGKEVNEAIAFTFKNEQFSDTISTEAPISINLATEAGDLVYRKFSGEVPATYFCGSVPPNDITITEDLFSLSGNATIVTEIITEDDDDGIPAAEEDINNDGNLENDDTDNDGIPNYKDADDDDDNILTIIELPNNIPDNDDPRDSDEDGIPDYLDNDDDNDGVLTRNEDTNGEDGPREDDDNNDNIPNYLQADQVTEYPTPISNLNTVETTYRTSVSITNLELSSDSQTLDSDTYVLGFRDITIDKINKKDEK
;
A
#
# COMPACT_ATOMS: atom_id res chain seq x y z
N MET A 1 -7.30 51.26 81.77
CA MET A 1 -7.33 51.70 80.36
C MET A 1 -6.42 50.75 79.60
N ASN A 2 -7.02 49.84 78.84
CA ASN A 2 -6.38 48.70 78.20
C ASN A 2 -5.69 49.14 76.90
N LYS A 3 -4.47 48.66 76.62
CA LYS A 3 -4.00 48.52 75.22
C LYS A 3 -3.34 47.16 75.04
N ARG A 4 -3.94 46.40 74.12
CA ARG A 4 -3.73 44.98 73.84
C ARG A 4 -2.50 44.79 72.97
N ILE A 5 -1.75 43.74 73.29
CA ILE A 5 -0.73 43.11 72.45
C ILE A 5 -1.47 42.43 71.29
N VAL A 6 -1.06 42.68 70.05
CA VAL A 6 -1.50 41.90 68.89
C VAL A 6 -0.25 41.42 68.16
N LEU A 7 0.01 40.13 68.31
CA LEU A 7 1.05 39.36 67.63
C LEU A 7 0.54 39.08 66.21
N PHE A 8 1.18 39.65 65.18
CA PHE A 8 0.87 39.38 63.78
C PHE A 8 1.58 38.08 63.37
N LEU A 9 0.84 36.98 63.36
CA LEU A 9 1.31 35.68 62.91
C LEU A 9 1.07 35.61 61.39
N LEU A 10 2.13 35.88 60.62
CA LEU A 10 2.14 35.84 59.17
C LEU A 10 2.17 34.37 58.72
N ALA A 11 0.99 33.76 58.65
CA ALA A 11 0.81 32.46 58.01
C ALA A 11 0.93 32.64 56.49
N SER A 12 2.13 32.41 55.96
CA SER A 12 2.32 32.25 54.51
C SER A 12 1.66 30.93 54.10
N PHE A 13 0.42 31.03 53.61
CA PHE A 13 -0.18 29.98 52.80
C PHE A 13 0.66 29.84 51.54
N LEU A 14 1.50 28.81 51.51
CA LEU A 14 2.01 28.25 50.27
C LEU A 14 0.79 27.69 49.54
N PHE A 15 0.20 28.49 48.65
CA PHE A 15 -0.55 27.95 47.54
C PHE A 15 0.46 27.20 46.69
N ALA A 16 0.56 25.89 46.90
CA ALA A 16 1.09 25.03 45.86
C ALA A 16 0.23 25.30 44.62
N CYS A 17 0.85 25.81 43.56
CA CYS A 17 0.29 25.63 42.23
C CYS A 17 0.12 24.12 42.07
N ASN A 18 -1.13 23.66 42.13
CA ASN A 18 -1.48 22.39 41.53
C ASN A 18 -1.25 22.62 40.04
N ASP A 19 -0.11 22.18 39.53
CA ASP A 19 0.16 22.14 38.09
C ASP A 19 -0.96 21.29 37.53
N GLY A 20 -1.87 21.90 36.76
CA GLY A 20 -3.12 21.26 36.38
C GLY A 20 -2.80 19.94 35.71
N ASP A 21 -3.24 18.82 36.30
CA ASP A 21 -3.10 17.50 35.71
C ASP A 21 -3.56 17.58 34.25
N ILE A 22 -2.67 17.22 33.32
CA ILE A 22 -2.94 17.28 31.89
C ILE A 22 -3.89 16.11 31.58
N ILE A 23 -5.19 16.39 31.55
CA ILE A 23 -6.20 15.40 31.17
C ILE A 23 -6.11 15.19 29.66
N ILE A 24 -5.94 13.94 29.24
CA ILE A 24 -6.04 13.58 27.81
C ILE A 24 -7.51 13.57 27.44
N THR A 25 -7.90 14.48 26.54
CA THR A 25 -9.28 14.60 26.05
C THR A 25 -9.46 14.09 24.63
N SER A 26 -8.37 14.00 23.87
CA SER A 26 -8.31 13.60 22.46
C SER A 26 -6.95 12.97 22.16
N PHE A 27 -6.88 12.26 21.04
CA PHE A 27 -5.63 11.76 20.47
C PHE A 27 -5.18 12.71 19.34
N GLU A 28 -3.89 13.01 19.21
CA GLU A 28 -3.37 13.95 18.22
C GLU A 28 -2.57 13.18 17.13
N PHE A 29 -3.28 12.40 16.32
CA PHE A 29 -2.69 11.54 15.27
C PHE A 29 -3.23 11.82 13.85
N ASP A 30 -3.87 12.97 13.64
CA ASP A 30 -4.55 13.30 12.38
C ASP A 30 -3.60 13.36 11.16
N GLU A 31 -2.33 13.74 11.37
CA GLU A 31 -1.30 13.83 10.32
C GLU A 31 -0.23 12.73 10.43
N VAL A 32 -0.55 11.62 11.11
CA VAL A 32 0.39 10.50 11.31
C VAL A 32 -0.13 9.26 10.61
N ASP A 33 0.67 8.71 9.70
CA ASP A 33 0.36 7.47 8.98
C ASP A 33 0.32 6.27 9.92
N LEU A 34 -0.60 5.33 9.66
CA LEU A 34 -0.65 4.07 10.39
C LEU A 34 0.53 3.20 9.97
N GLN A 35 1.28 2.69 10.93
CA GLN A 35 2.39 1.78 10.69
C GLN A 35 2.04 0.37 11.17
N LEU A 36 2.64 -0.65 10.56
CA LEU A 36 2.51 -2.05 10.98
C LEU A 36 3.88 -2.64 11.26
N CYS A 37 3.98 -3.42 12.34
CA CYS A 37 5.11 -4.29 12.60
C CYS A 37 4.67 -5.68 13.05
N ASN A 38 5.52 -6.67 12.81
CA ASN A 38 5.34 -8.00 13.39
C ASN A 38 5.60 -7.94 14.90
N GLY A 39 4.71 -8.55 15.66
CA GLY A 39 4.85 -8.76 17.09
C GLY A 39 5.93 -9.80 17.43
N SER A 40 6.09 -10.04 18.72
CA SER A 40 7.06 -11.05 19.22
C SER A 40 6.49 -12.47 19.21
N GLY A 41 5.16 -12.60 19.18
CA GLY A 41 4.45 -13.87 19.07
C GLY A 41 4.18 -14.30 17.63
N GLU A 42 3.82 -15.58 17.48
CA GLU A 42 3.30 -16.12 16.21
C GLU A 42 1.96 -15.45 15.85
N ASN A 43 1.84 -15.01 14.59
CA ASN A 43 0.67 -14.30 14.05
C ASN A 43 0.26 -13.08 14.90
N GLU A 44 1.23 -12.48 15.59
CA GLU A 44 1.05 -11.27 16.39
C GLU A 44 1.48 -10.07 15.56
N TYR A 45 0.68 -9.01 15.59
CA TYR A 45 0.85 -7.82 14.79
C TYR A 45 0.64 -6.58 15.65
N VAL A 46 1.33 -5.50 15.32
CA VAL A 46 1.24 -4.23 16.03
C VAL A 46 1.00 -3.11 15.03
N PHE A 47 -0.22 -2.59 15.00
CA PHE A 47 -0.49 -1.30 14.37
C PHE A 47 -0.11 -0.19 15.32
N TYR A 48 0.56 0.86 14.84
CA TYR A 48 0.94 1.97 15.71
C TYR A 48 1.01 3.31 14.98
N LYS A 49 0.92 4.38 15.76
CA LYS A 49 1.20 5.75 15.35
C LYS A 49 2.08 6.44 16.39
N ILE A 50 3.02 7.26 15.95
CA ILE A 50 3.89 8.08 16.81
C ILE A 50 3.64 9.55 16.52
N GLY A 51 3.03 10.25 17.47
CA GLY A 51 2.85 11.70 17.46
C GLY A 51 4.09 12.39 18.01
N LYS A 52 4.82 13.12 17.15
CA LYS A 52 6.09 13.76 17.53
C LYS A 52 5.91 15.08 18.28
N GLU A 53 4.77 15.75 18.12
CA GLU A 53 4.57 17.08 18.71
C GLU A 53 4.51 17.05 20.24
N VAL A 54 3.85 16.04 20.79
CA VAL A 54 3.67 15.87 22.24
C VAL A 54 4.31 14.57 22.77
N ASN A 55 5.14 13.92 21.96
CA ASN A 55 5.80 12.65 22.28
C ASN A 55 4.79 11.61 22.78
N GLU A 56 3.80 11.31 21.95
CA GLU A 56 2.78 10.31 22.24
C GLU A 56 2.79 9.19 21.20
N ALA A 57 2.22 8.05 21.57
CA ALA A 57 1.97 6.98 20.64
C ALA A 57 0.71 6.21 21.02
N ILE A 58 0.10 5.59 20.03
CA ILE A 58 -0.96 4.61 20.22
C ILE A 58 -0.57 3.34 19.47
N ALA A 59 -0.73 2.20 20.13
CA ALA A 59 -0.36 0.91 19.60
C ALA A 59 -1.47 -0.11 19.85
N PHE A 60 -1.93 -0.74 18.77
CA PHE A 60 -2.89 -1.83 18.78
C PHE A 60 -2.16 -3.13 18.47
N THR A 61 -2.02 -3.98 19.49
CA THR A 61 -1.45 -5.32 19.35
C THR A 61 -2.59 -6.34 19.23
N PHE A 62 -2.50 -7.28 18.28
CA PHE A 62 -3.50 -8.33 18.13
C PHE A 62 -2.88 -9.61 17.57
N LYS A 63 -3.57 -10.73 17.76
CA LYS A 63 -3.23 -12.02 17.14
C LYS A 63 -4.31 -12.46 16.18
N ASN A 64 -3.93 -12.80 14.96
CA ASN A 64 -4.86 -13.32 13.97
C ASN A 64 -4.14 -14.13 12.88
N GLU A 65 -4.56 -15.38 12.68
CA GLU A 65 -3.93 -16.28 11.70
C GLU A 65 -4.25 -15.93 10.24
N GLN A 66 -5.32 -15.15 10.01
CA GLN A 66 -5.81 -14.82 8.67
C GLN A 66 -5.42 -13.40 8.24
N PHE A 67 -4.87 -12.60 9.14
CA PHE A 67 -4.49 -11.23 8.82
C PHE A 67 -3.29 -11.21 7.88
N SER A 68 -3.41 -10.41 6.84
CA SER A 68 -2.34 -10.03 5.93
C SER A 68 -2.64 -8.60 5.46
N ASP A 69 -1.59 -7.81 5.29
CA ASP A 69 -1.65 -6.49 4.66
C ASP A 69 -1.53 -6.55 3.14
N THR A 70 -1.34 -7.74 2.56
CA THR A 70 -1.18 -7.98 1.13
C THR A 70 -2.21 -8.97 0.58
N ILE A 71 -3.28 -9.24 1.34
CA ILE A 71 -4.39 -10.10 0.91
C ILE A 71 -5.69 -9.45 1.38
N SER A 72 -6.65 -9.32 0.47
CA SER A 72 -7.97 -8.78 0.79
C SER A 72 -8.72 -9.68 1.76
N THR A 73 -9.37 -9.07 2.74
CA THR A 73 -10.21 -9.80 3.68
C THR A 73 -11.56 -10.13 3.04
N GLU A 74 -11.98 -11.40 3.07
CA GLU A 74 -13.34 -11.79 2.63
C GLU A 74 -14.44 -11.22 3.56
N ALA A 75 -14.11 -11.05 4.84
CA ALA A 75 -14.97 -10.45 5.84
C ALA A 75 -14.11 -9.66 6.85
N PRO A 76 -14.64 -8.58 7.46
CA PRO A 76 -13.88 -7.79 8.42
C PRO A 76 -13.37 -8.62 9.61
N ILE A 77 -12.09 -8.48 9.94
CA ILE A 77 -11.48 -9.13 11.10
C ILE A 77 -11.87 -8.33 12.35
N SER A 78 -12.51 -8.99 13.31
CA SER A 78 -12.96 -8.38 14.56
C SER A 78 -12.14 -8.86 15.76
N ILE A 79 -11.52 -7.94 16.50
CA ILE A 79 -10.72 -8.21 17.70
C ILE A 79 -11.36 -7.53 18.90
N ASN A 80 -11.64 -8.30 19.96
CA ASN A 80 -12.19 -7.78 21.21
C ASN A 80 -11.05 -7.38 22.15
N LEU A 81 -10.97 -6.09 22.49
CA LEU A 81 -9.93 -5.51 23.34
C LEU A 81 -10.10 -5.83 24.83
N ALA A 82 -11.25 -6.37 25.24
CA ALA A 82 -11.48 -6.83 26.61
C ALA A 82 -10.97 -8.28 26.85
N THR A 83 -10.15 -8.81 25.95
CA THR A 83 -9.66 -10.21 25.98
C THR A 83 -8.17 -10.26 25.64
N GLU A 84 -7.52 -11.42 25.86
CA GLU A 84 -6.10 -11.61 25.49
C GLU A 84 -5.85 -11.60 23.96
N ALA A 85 -6.90 -11.49 23.13
CA ALA A 85 -6.79 -11.48 21.67
C ALA A 85 -6.25 -10.17 21.10
N GLY A 86 -6.36 -9.06 21.83
CA GLY A 86 -5.79 -7.79 21.44
C GLY A 86 -5.82 -6.76 22.55
N ASP A 87 -4.91 -5.80 22.45
CA ASP A 87 -4.73 -4.72 23.42
C ASP A 87 -4.43 -3.42 22.68
N LEU A 88 -5.09 -2.34 23.07
CA LEU A 88 -4.79 -0.99 22.61
C LEU A 88 -4.17 -0.20 23.77
N VAL A 89 -2.97 0.31 23.54
CA VAL A 89 -2.25 1.12 24.53
C VAL A 89 -1.98 2.49 23.94
N TYR A 90 -2.43 3.52 24.64
CA TYR A 90 -1.98 4.89 24.42
C TYR A 90 -0.89 5.22 25.44
N ARG A 91 0.15 5.94 25.01
CA ARG A 91 1.33 6.23 25.81
C ARG A 91 1.87 7.62 25.55
N LYS A 92 2.25 8.33 26.61
CA LYS A 92 3.11 9.53 26.52
C LYS A 92 4.52 9.23 27.01
N PHE A 93 5.47 9.93 26.42
CA PHE A 93 6.88 9.73 26.63
C PHE A 93 7.57 11.02 27.07
N SER A 94 8.69 10.86 27.77
CA SER A 94 9.53 11.99 28.21
C SER A 94 10.28 12.70 27.07
N GLY A 95 10.31 12.11 25.88
CA GLY A 95 11.02 12.61 24.72
C GLY A 95 10.62 11.89 23.43
N GLU A 96 11.26 12.27 22.32
CA GLU A 96 10.94 11.78 20.98
C GLU A 96 11.09 10.24 20.89
N VAL A 97 10.11 9.61 20.25
CA VAL A 97 10.06 8.15 20.09
C VAL A 97 10.45 7.76 18.67
N PRO A 98 11.50 6.95 18.48
CA PRO A 98 11.84 6.43 17.17
C PRO A 98 10.88 5.31 16.75
N ALA A 99 10.69 5.11 15.45
CA ALA A 99 9.88 4.02 14.91
C ALA A 99 10.34 2.62 15.41
N THR A 100 11.63 2.46 15.69
CA THR A 100 12.18 1.21 16.26
C THR A 100 11.67 0.90 17.66
N TYR A 101 10.96 1.81 18.33
CA TYR A 101 10.38 1.55 19.64
C TYR A 101 9.34 0.42 19.59
N PHE A 102 8.50 0.38 18.55
CA PHE A 102 7.45 -0.64 18.40
C PHE A 102 7.93 -1.88 17.64
N CYS A 103 8.85 -1.70 16.70
CA CYS A 103 9.29 -2.77 15.79
C CYS A 103 10.60 -3.42 16.24
N GLY A 104 11.29 -2.83 17.20
CA GLY A 104 12.54 -3.32 17.74
C GLY A 104 12.33 -4.31 18.88
N SER A 105 13.25 -5.28 19.00
CA SER A 105 13.21 -6.27 20.08
C SER A 105 13.54 -5.68 21.46
N VAL A 106 14.11 -4.46 21.50
CA VAL A 106 14.49 -3.75 22.72
C VAL A 106 14.19 -2.26 22.54
N PRO A 107 13.28 -1.67 23.35
CA PRO A 107 13.03 -0.24 23.29
C PRO A 107 14.24 0.56 23.82
N PRO A 108 14.50 1.77 23.30
CA PRO A 108 15.50 2.68 23.84
C PRO A 108 15.32 2.93 25.35
N ASN A 109 16.42 2.98 26.10
CA ASN A 109 16.41 3.07 27.56
C ASN A 109 16.45 4.50 28.11
N ASP A 110 16.66 5.47 27.24
CA ASP A 110 16.70 6.91 27.51
C ASP A 110 15.32 7.56 27.44
N ILE A 111 14.33 6.87 26.86
CA ILE A 111 12.94 7.30 26.77
C ILE A 111 12.15 6.65 27.90
N THR A 112 11.49 7.46 28.72
CA THR A 112 10.64 6.97 29.82
C THR A 112 9.18 7.24 29.55
N ILE A 113 8.34 6.29 29.93
CA ILE A 113 6.88 6.41 29.90
C ILE A 113 6.45 7.37 31.00
N THR A 114 5.75 8.44 30.64
CA THR A 114 5.20 9.38 31.61
C THR A 114 3.74 9.09 31.92
N GLU A 115 3.02 8.45 30.99
CA GLU A 115 1.61 8.13 31.12
C GLU A 115 1.26 6.94 30.21
N ASP A 116 0.41 6.03 30.70
CA ASP A 116 -0.14 4.90 29.95
C ASP A 116 -1.65 4.84 30.16
N LEU A 117 -2.39 4.59 29.08
CA LEU A 117 -3.81 4.22 29.12
C LEU A 117 -3.97 2.87 28.41
N PHE A 118 -4.56 1.90 29.08
CA PHE A 118 -4.77 0.55 28.58
C PHE A 118 -6.24 0.34 28.23
N SER A 119 -6.49 -0.45 27.19
CA SER A 119 -7.85 -0.81 26.83
C SER A 119 -8.54 -1.65 27.90
N LEU A 120 -9.74 -1.21 28.29
CA LEU A 120 -10.67 -1.95 29.12
C LEU A 120 -11.76 -2.61 28.28
N SER A 121 -12.19 -1.90 27.23
CA SER A 121 -13.17 -2.39 26.28
C SER A 121 -12.96 -1.80 24.89
N GLY A 122 -13.61 -2.42 23.91
CA GLY A 122 -13.57 -2.00 22.51
C GLY A 122 -13.63 -3.19 21.56
N ASN A 123 -14.14 -2.94 20.37
CA ASN A 123 -14.12 -3.91 19.28
C ASN A 123 -13.41 -3.29 18.07
N ALA A 124 -12.19 -3.73 17.82
CA ALA A 124 -11.40 -3.33 16.68
C ALA A 124 -11.85 -4.12 15.45
N THR A 125 -12.08 -3.40 14.35
CA THR A 125 -12.39 -3.93 13.02
C THR A 125 -11.25 -3.59 12.09
N ILE A 126 -10.68 -4.61 11.45
CA ILE A 126 -9.61 -4.52 10.47
C ILE A 126 -10.17 -4.99 9.12
N VAL A 127 -9.97 -4.19 8.08
CA VAL A 127 -10.33 -4.50 6.70
C VAL A 127 -9.12 -4.27 5.82
N THR A 128 -8.75 -5.27 5.00
CA THR A 128 -7.77 -5.09 3.93
C THR A 128 -8.51 -5.22 2.60
N GLU A 129 -8.36 -4.23 1.73
CA GLU A 129 -8.99 -4.19 0.41
C GLU A 129 -7.99 -3.75 -0.67
N ILE A 130 -8.21 -4.19 -1.91
CA ILE A 130 -7.47 -3.69 -3.07
C ILE A 130 -8.05 -2.31 -3.41
N ILE A 131 -7.19 -1.32 -3.58
CA ILE A 131 -7.61 0.04 -3.97
C ILE A 131 -7.15 0.41 -5.38
N THR A 132 -6.06 -0.18 -5.87
CA THR A 132 -5.59 -0.07 -7.26
C THR A 132 -4.93 -1.38 -7.68
N GLU A 133 -5.12 -1.74 -8.95
CA GLU A 133 -4.38 -2.76 -9.68
C GLU A 133 -4.03 -2.11 -11.03
N ASP A 134 -2.75 -2.17 -11.40
CA ASP A 134 -2.17 -1.53 -12.59
C ASP A 134 -0.85 -2.29 -12.89
N ASP A 135 -0.51 -2.58 -14.14
CA ASP A 135 0.76 -3.23 -14.48
C ASP A 135 1.98 -2.29 -14.49
N ASP A 136 1.76 -0.98 -14.39
CA ASP A 136 2.76 0.09 -14.43
C ASP A 136 3.66 0.01 -15.68
N ASP A 137 3.08 -0.36 -16.83
CA ASP A 137 3.78 -0.48 -18.10
C ASP A 137 4.12 0.88 -18.77
N GLY A 138 3.61 1.97 -18.20
CA GLY A 138 3.84 3.34 -18.67
C GLY A 138 2.64 3.97 -19.39
N ILE A 139 1.59 3.22 -19.68
CA ILE A 139 0.29 3.74 -20.08
C ILE A 139 -0.56 3.94 -18.82
N PRO A 140 -1.19 5.11 -18.62
CA PRO A 140 -2.14 5.25 -17.53
C PRO A 140 -3.38 4.39 -17.79
N ALA A 141 -3.84 3.62 -16.80
CA ALA A 141 -5.09 2.82 -16.86
C ALA A 141 -6.31 3.52 -17.49
N ALA A 142 -6.42 4.85 -17.36
CA ALA A 142 -7.54 5.61 -17.95
C ALA A 142 -7.43 5.81 -19.48
N GLU A 143 -6.24 5.65 -20.05
CA GLU A 143 -5.94 5.74 -21.48
C GLU A 143 -6.10 4.37 -22.19
N GLU A 144 -6.19 3.30 -21.42
CA GLU A 144 -6.41 1.93 -21.88
C GLU A 144 -7.90 1.55 -22.00
N ASP A 145 -8.79 2.52 -21.82
CA ASP A 145 -10.20 2.45 -22.22
C ASP A 145 -10.30 2.58 -23.76
N ILE A 146 -9.82 1.56 -24.49
CA ILE A 146 -9.69 1.58 -25.95
C ILE A 146 -11.01 1.96 -26.62
N ASN A 147 -12.11 1.41 -26.10
CA ASN A 147 -13.44 1.64 -26.66
C ASN A 147 -14.15 2.91 -26.13
N ASN A 148 -13.57 3.60 -25.14
CA ASN A 148 -14.05 4.84 -24.51
C ASN A 148 -15.44 4.72 -23.86
N ASP A 149 -15.79 3.57 -23.28
CA ASP A 149 -17.07 3.36 -22.57
C ASP A 149 -16.99 3.59 -21.06
N GLY A 150 -15.79 3.79 -20.52
CA GLY A 150 -15.49 4.02 -19.11
C GLY A 150 -15.41 2.76 -18.27
N ASN A 151 -15.32 1.57 -18.88
CA ASN A 151 -15.25 0.28 -18.20
C ASN A 151 -14.00 -0.50 -18.60
N LEU A 152 -12.87 -0.16 -17.98
CA LEU A 152 -11.56 -0.81 -18.19
C LEU A 152 -11.55 -2.33 -18.07
N GLU A 153 -12.51 -2.94 -17.38
CA GLU A 153 -12.58 -4.41 -17.20
C GLU A 153 -13.05 -5.16 -18.45
N ASN A 154 -13.38 -4.48 -19.56
CA ASN A 154 -13.80 -5.12 -20.82
C ASN A 154 -12.87 -4.84 -22.01
N ASP A 155 -11.82 -4.07 -21.82
CA ASP A 155 -10.75 -3.86 -22.79
C ASP A 155 -9.67 -4.91 -22.49
N ASP A 156 -9.62 -5.94 -23.34
CA ASP A 156 -8.79 -7.14 -23.24
C ASP A 156 -8.41 -7.51 -24.68
N THR A 157 -7.30 -6.94 -25.16
CA THR A 157 -6.89 -6.97 -26.56
C THR A 157 -6.65 -8.40 -27.04
N ASP A 158 -5.89 -9.17 -26.29
CA ASP A 158 -5.60 -10.54 -26.66
C ASP A 158 -6.77 -11.52 -26.35
N ASN A 159 -7.67 -11.20 -25.42
CA ASN A 159 -8.77 -12.02 -24.87
C ASN A 159 -8.37 -13.12 -23.86
N ASP A 160 -7.30 -12.96 -23.08
CA ASP A 160 -6.78 -13.93 -22.10
C ASP A 160 -7.45 -13.82 -20.72
N GLY A 161 -8.42 -12.91 -20.59
CA GLY A 161 -9.16 -12.67 -19.35
C GLY A 161 -8.50 -11.67 -18.39
N ILE A 162 -7.38 -11.07 -18.77
CA ILE A 162 -6.73 -9.97 -18.07
C ILE A 162 -7.01 -8.69 -18.88
N PRO A 163 -7.70 -7.70 -18.30
CA PRO A 163 -7.89 -6.43 -18.99
C PRO A 163 -6.57 -5.68 -19.14
N ASN A 164 -6.42 -4.90 -20.22
CA ASN A 164 -5.17 -4.27 -20.64
C ASN A 164 -4.41 -3.58 -19.51
N TYR A 165 -5.08 -2.73 -18.74
CA TYR A 165 -4.46 -2.01 -17.62
C TYR A 165 -3.91 -2.86 -16.47
N LYS A 166 -4.06 -4.19 -16.56
CA LYS A 166 -3.51 -5.16 -15.62
C LYS A 166 -2.64 -6.18 -16.36
N ASP A 167 -2.39 -6.05 -17.66
CA ASP A 167 -1.63 -6.94 -18.53
C ASP A 167 -0.39 -6.28 -19.11
N ALA A 168 0.78 -6.72 -18.67
CA ALA A 168 2.06 -6.15 -19.10
C ALA A 168 2.45 -6.45 -20.57
N ASP A 169 1.65 -7.25 -21.28
CA ASP A 169 1.81 -7.70 -22.68
C ASP A 169 0.40 -7.83 -23.27
N ASP A 170 -0.16 -6.69 -23.69
CA ASP A 170 -1.59 -6.48 -24.00
C ASP A 170 -2.12 -7.36 -25.16
N ASP A 171 -1.26 -7.71 -26.11
CA ASP A 171 -1.62 -8.35 -27.37
C ASP A 171 -1.05 -9.79 -27.52
N ASP A 172 -0.39 -10.30 -26.47
CA ASP A 172 0.14 -11.67 -26.33
C ASP A 172 1.21 -12.01 -27.39
N ASP A 173 2.07 -11.05 -27.70
CA ASP A 173 3.09 -11.15 -28.73
C ASP A 173 4.51 -11.43 -28.18
N ASN A 174 4.63 -11.56 -26.85
CA ASN A 174 5.87 -11.78 -26.09
C ASN A 174 6.82 -10.56 -26.05
N ILE A 175 6.39 -9.38 -26.47
CA ILE A 175 7.02 -8.10 -26.18
C ILE A 175 6.18 -7.41 -25.10
N LEU A 176 6.84 -6.88 -24.07
CA LEU A 176 6.10 -6.15 -23.02
C LEU A 176 5.67 -4.79 -23.55
N THR A 177 4.44 -4.35 -23.25
CA THR A 177 3.88 -3.05 -23.67
C THR A 177 4.87 -1.89 -23.47
N ILE A 178 5.53 -1.83 -22.31
CA ILE A 178 6.54 -0.79 -21.97
C ILE A 178 7.70 -0.68 -22.97
N ILE A 179 8.02 -1.76 -23.69
CA ILE A 179 9.07 -1.81 -24.72
C ILE A 179 8.60 -1.24 -26.05
N GLU A 180 7.29 -1.15 -26.23
CA GLU A 180 6.64 -0.82 -27.49
C GLU A 180 6.15 0.62 -27.54
N LEU A 181 5.95 1.25 -26.38
CA LEU A 181 5.61 2.66 -26.29
C LEU A 181 6.57 3.60 -27.02
N PRO A 182 7.91 3.44 -26.95
CA PRO A 182 8.82 4.42 -27.53
C PRO A 182 8.80 4.44 -29.06
N ASN A 183 8.28 5.51 -29.64
CA ASN A 183 8.43 5.78 -31.07
C ASN A 183 9.81 6.44 -31.41
N ASN A 184 10.21 6.37 -32.68
CA ASN A 184 11.46 6.96 -33.19
C ASN A 184 11.31 8.42 -33.70
N ILE A 185 10.22 9.10 -33.36
CA ILE A 185 9.85 10.42 -33.87
C ILE A 185 10.13 11.51 -32.80
N PRO A 186 11.06 12.44 -33.05
CA PRO A 186 11.36 13.51 -32.10
C PRO A 186 10.15 14.37 -31.78
N ASP A 187 9.94 14.65 -30.49
CA ASP A 187 8.82 15.45 -29.97
C ASP A 187 7.42 14.85 -30.28
N ASN A 188 7.34 13.52 -30.50
CA ASN A 188 6.07 12.80 -30.52
C ASN A 188 5.98 11.85 -29.33
N ASP A 189 4.94 12.02 -28.51
CA ASP A 189 4.65 11.16 -27.36
C ASP A 189 3.57 10.10 -27.69
N ASP A 190 3.13 9.99 -28.96
CA ASP A 190 2.24 8.93 -29.42
C ASP A 190 2.93 7.55 -29.27
N PRO A 191 2.19 6.46 -29.01
CA PRO A 191 2.74 5.10 -29.07
C PRO A 191 3.38 4.78 -30.44
N ARG A 192 4.26 3.77 -30.49
CA ARG A 192 4.79 3.22 -31.75
C ARG A 192 3.67 2.56 -32.55
N ASP A 193 3.73 2.72 -33.87
CA ASP A 193 2.81 2.19 -34.88
C ASP A 193 3.70 1.91 -36.12
N SER A 194 4.20 0.69 -36.22
CA SER A 194 5.32 0.33 -37.10
C SER A 194 4.90 0.11 -38.54
N ASP A 195 3.67 -0.36 -38.79
CA ASP A 195 3.11 -0.55 -40.13
C ASP A 195 2.24 0.65 -40.63
N GLU A 196 2.00 1.64 -39.75
CA GLU A 196 1.16 2.82 -39.98
C GLU A 196 -0.33 2.50 -40.26
N ASP A 197 -0.89 1.42 -39.71
CA ASP A 197 -2.29 1.06 -39.86
C ASP A 197 -3.25 1.78 -38.88
N GLY A 198 -2.67 2.39 -37.84
CA GLY A 198 -3.36 3.16 -36.81
C GLY A 198 -3.71 2.37 -35.54
N ILE A 199 -3.27 1.12 -35.42
CA ILE A 199 -3.22 0.34 -34.18
C ILE A 199 -1.78 0.46 -33.64
N PRO A 200 -1.58 0.91 -32.39
CA PRO A 200 -0.27 0.88 -31.77
C PRO A 200 0.28 -0.55 -31.63
N ASP A 201 1.60 -0.68 -31.71
CA ASP A 201 2.32 -1.97 -31.64
C ASP A 201 1.94 -2.78 -30.40
N TYR A 202 1.85 -2.15 -29.22
CA TYR A 202 1.40 -2.84 -27.99
C TYR A 202 -0.05 -3.38 -28.01
N LEU A 203 -0.80 -3.13 -29.08
CA LEU A 203 -2.15 -3.64 -29.31
C LEU A 203 -2.24 -4.45 -30.62
N ASP A 204 -1.11 -4.71 -31.30
CA ASP A 204 -1.04 -5.33 -32.61
C ASP A 204 -0.02 -6.49 -32.69
N ASN A 205 -0.53 -7.71 -32.74
CA ASN A 205 0.32 -8.91 -32.70
C ASN A 205 1.06 -9.25 -34.01
N ASP A 206 1.05 -8.35 -34.99
CA ASP A 206 1.74 -8.40 -36.29
C ASP A 206 2.23 -6.97 -36.62
N ASP A 207 3.13 -6.46 -35.78
CA ASP A 207 3.64 -5.07 -35.72
C ASP A 207 4.04 -4.46 -37.08
N ASP A 208 4.50 -5.28 -38.02
CA ASP A 208 4.94 -4.85 -39.35
C ASP A 208 4.03 -5.33 -40.50
N ASN A 209 2.96 -6.07 -40.15
CA ASN A 209 1.89 -6.55 -41.02
C ASN A 209 2.41 -7.35 -42.23
N ASP A 210 3.45 -8.15 -41.99
CA ASP A 210 4.04 -9.05 -42.99
C ASP A 210 3.32 -10.40 -43.07
N GLY A 211 2.47 -10.68 -42.08
CA GLY A 211 1.66 -11.89 -41.95
C GLY A 211 2.30 -12.98 -41.10
N VAL A 212 3.44 -12.73 -40.46
CA VAL A 212 4.03 -13.51 -39.38
C VAL A 212 3.80 -12.75 -38.07
N LEU A 213 3.11 -13.38 -37.11
CA LEU A 213 2.88 -12.73 -35.81
C LEU A 213 4.21 -12.40 -35.13
N THR A 214 4.31 -11.24 -34.50
CA THR A 214 5.52 -10.74 -33.80
C THR A 214 6.16 -11.82 -32.92
N ARG A 215 5.36 -12.51 -32.10
CA ARG A 215 5.86 -13.62 -31.27
C ARG A 215 6.68 -14.65 -32.03
N ASN A 216 6.26 -14.97 -33.25
CA ASN A 216 6.84 -16.02 -34.07
C ASN A 216 8.08 -15.56 -34.85
N GLU A 217 8.57 -14.34 -34.63
CA GLU A 217 9.78 -13.82 -35.26
C GLU A 217 11.03 -13.99 -34.39
N ASP A 218 10.95 -14.90 -33.41
CA ASP A 218 12.06 -15.40 -32.59
C ASP A 218 12.90 -16.42 -33.38
N THR A 219 13.77 -15.92 -34.27
CA THR A 219 14.63 -16.70 -35.16
C THR A 219 15.69 -17.52 -34.44
N ASN A 220 16.10 -17.08 -33.26
CA ASN A 220 17.17 -17.74 -32.50
C ASN A 220 16.65 -18.63 -31.35
N GLY A 221 15.40 -18.47 -30.92
CA GLY A 221 14.74 -19.24 -29.86
C GLY A 221 15.16 -18.87 -28.44
N GLU A 222 15.76 -17.69 -28.23
CA GLU A 222 16.33 -17.19 -26.98
C GLU A 222 15.79 -15.78 -26.70
N ASP A 223 15.20 -15.59 -25.53
CA ASP A 223 14.75 -14.28 -25.01
C ASP A 223 13.70 -13.51 -25.85
N GLY A 224 13.01 -14.17 -26.79
CA GLY A 224 11.86 -13.62 -27.55
C GLY A 224 12.25 -12.82 -28.81
N PRO A 225 11.27 -12.29 -29.59
CA PRO A 225 11.54 -11.67 -30.90
C PRO A 225 12.30 -10.33 -30.80
N ARG A 226 12.33 -9.74 -29.59
CA ARG A 226 12.84 -8.39 -29.31
C ARG A 226 14.23 -8.09 -29.87
N GLU A 227 15.16 -9.03 -29.75
CA GLU A 227 16.59 -8.80 -30.02
C GLU A 227 17.05 -9.46 -31.33
N ASP A 228 16.13 -10.05 -32.09
CA ASP A 228 16.43 -10.71 -33.35
C ASP A 228 16.52 -9.70 -34.50
N ASP A 229 17.70 -9.63 -35.11
CA ASP A 229 18.04 -8.74 -36.22
C ASP A 229 18.92 -9.53 -37.20
N ASP A 230 18.26 -10.21 -38.14
CA ASP A 230 18.91 -11.14 -39.07
C ASP A 230 19.83 -10.39 -40.07
N ASN A 231 19.50 -9.13 -40.36
CA ASN A 231 20.17 -8.34 -41.39
C ASN A 231 21.27 -7.39 -40.82
N ASN A 232 21.34 -7.26 -39.49
CA ASN A 232 22.26 -6.45 -38.69
C ASN A 232 22.18 -4.94 -39.02
N ASP A 233 20.97 -4.41 -39.21
CA ASP A 233 20.73 -2.99 -39.42
C ASP A 233 20.27 -2.22 -38.16
N ASN A 234 20.22 -2.93 -37.03
CA ASN A 234 19.78 -2.48 -35.71
C ASN A 234 18.28 -2.20 -35.61
N ILE A 235 17.46 -2.77 -36.49
CA ILE A 235 16.01 -2.84 -36.35
C ILE A 235 15.67 -4.31 -36.08
N PRO A 236 14.87 -4.62 -35.04
CA PRO A 236 14.38 -5.98 -34.84
C PRO A 236 13.59 -6.49 -36.03
N ASN A 237 13.55 -7.81 -36.21
CA ASN A 237 12.86 -8.46 -37.32
C ASN A 237 11.36 -8.13 -37.32
N TYR A 238 10.72 -8.17 -36.15
CA TYR A 238 9.28 -7.91 -35.98
C TYR A 238 8.80 -6.50 -36.30
N LEU A 239 9.72 -5.58 -36.62
CA LEU A 239 9.43 -4.22 -37.04
C LEU A 239 9.77 -4.01 -38.53
N GLN A 240 9.95 -5.09 -39.31
CA GLN A 240 10.49 -5.05 -40.67
C GLN A 240 9.74 -6.00 -41.61
N ALA A 241 8.80 -5.44 -42.36
CA ALA A 241 7.95 -6.19 -43.28
C ALA A 241 8.65 -6.99 -44.43
N ASP A 242 9.98 -6.98 -44.51
CA ASP A 242 10.76 -7.85 -45.38
C ASP A 242 11.39 -9.08 -44.67
N GLN A 243 11.21 -9.22 -43.35
CA GLN A 243 11.74 -10.27 -42.46
C GLN A 243 10.72 -11.37 -42.08
N VAL A 244 10.00 -11.92 -43.06
CA VAL A 244 8.94 -12.96 -42.94
C VAL A 244 9.35 -14.36 -42.41
N THR A 245 10.31 -14.50 -41.50
CA THR A 245 10.78 -15.81 -41.03
C THR A 245 10.02 -16.29 -39.79
N GLU A 246 9.10 -17.24 -39.97
CA GLU A 246 8.27 -17.79 -38.89
C GLU A 246 8.94 -18.93 -38.09
N TYR A 247 8.97 -18.76 -36.76
CA TYR A 247 9.38 -19.72 -35.73
C TYR A 247 8.33 -19.80 -34.62
N PRO A 248 7.54 -20.89 -34.56
CA PRO A 248 6.45 -20.99 -33.58
C PRO A 248 6.95 -20.95 -32.12
N THR A 249 6.57 -19.91 -31.41
CA THR A 249 6.83 -19.68 -29.99
C THR A 249 5.55 -19.75 -29.18
N PRO A 250 5.60 -20.32 -27.96
CA PRO A 250 4.46 -20.26 -27.05
C PRO A 250 4.30 -18.84 -26.50
N ILE A 251 3.05 -18.44 -26.26
CA ILE A 251 2.71 -17.24 -25.49
C ILE A 251 3.22 -17.38 -24.06
N SER A 252 3.79 -16.30 -23.51
CA SER A 252 4.15 -16.19 -22.11
C SER A 252 2.90 -16.31 -21.24
N ASN A 253 2.88 -17.26 -20.31
CA ASN A 253 1.74 -17.42 -19.41
C ASN A 253 1.88 -16.65 -18.09
N LEU A 254 2.83 -15.71 -18.02
CA LEU A 254 3.11 -14.93 -16.84
C LEU A 254 2.85 -13.46 -17.14
N ASN A 255 2.03 -12.85 -16.32
CA ASN A 255 1.78 -11.42 -16.32
C ASN A 255 2.08 -10.87 -14.91
N THR A 256 2.63 -9.66 -14.84
CA THR A 256 2.96 -8.98 -13.58
C THR A 256 2.09 -7.74 -13.42
N VAL A 257 1.36 -7.65 -12.32
CA VAL A 257 0.52 -6.49 -11.97
C VAL A 257 0.93 -5.93 -10.61
N GLU A 258 1.08 -4.62 -10.51
CA GLU A 258 1.20 -3.94 -9.22
C GLU A 258 -0.19 -3.86 -8.54
N THR A 259 -0.29 -4.37 -7.32
CA THR A 259 -1.51 -4.25 -6.50
C THR A 259 -1.25 -3.41 -5.28
N THR A 260 -2.03 -2.34 -5.10
CA THR A 260 -2.05 -1.57 -3.85
C THR A 260 -3.18 -2.04 -2.94
N TYR A 261 -2.81 -2.49 -1.75
CA TYR A 261 -3.70 -2.87 -0.67
C TYR A 261 -3.83 -1.76 0.36
N ARG A 262 -5.06 -1.44 0.75
CA ARG A 262 -5.35 -0.59 1.90
C ARG A 262 -5.82 -1.41 3.07
N THR A 263 -5.10 -1.32 4.19
CA THR A 263 -5.56 -1.85 5.48
C THR A 263 -6.09 -0.72 6.36
N SER A 264 -7.37 -0.77 6.71
CA SER A 264 -8.05 0.20 7.57
C SER A 264 -8.37 -0.40 8.94
N VAL A 265 -8.19 0.39 10.00
CA VAL A 265 -8.47 -0.02 11.38
C VAL A 265 -9.38 0.99 12.08
N SER A 266 -10.51 0.51 12.59
CA SER A 266 -11.46 1.29 13.39
C SER A 266 -11.83 0.53 14.65
N ILE A 267 -12.23 1.25 15.70
CA ILE A 267 -12.55 0.68 17.00
C ILE A 267 -13.87 1.27 17.49
N THR A 268 -14.80 0.42 17.88
CA THR A 268 -16.09 0.85 18.46
C THR A 268 -16.14 0.57 19.95
N ASN A 269 -16.87 1.40 20.70
CA ASN A 269 -17.01 1.31 22.16
C ASN A 269 -15.65 1.23 22.87
N LEU A 270 -14.71 2.09 22.46
CA LEU A 270 -13.37 2.13 23.02
C LEU A 270 -13.41 2.77 24.41
N GLU A 271 -12.87 2.07 25.40
CA GLU A 271 -12.59 2.60 26.73
C GLU A 271 -11.12 2.33 27.04
N LEU A 272 -10.35 3.40 27.25
CA LEU A 272 -8.98 3.36 27.74
C LEU A 272 -8.92 3.90 29.18
N SER A 273 -8.07 3.30 30.01
CA SER A 273 -8.00 3.67 31.43
C SER A 273 -6.60 3.60 32.00
N SER A 274 -6.35 4.46 32.99
CA SER A 274 -5.22 4.42 33.92
C SER A 274 -5.74 4.56 35.35
N ASP A 275 -4.84 4.51 36.34
CA ASP A 275 -5.20 4.78 37.75
C ASP A 275 -5.77 6.19 37.98
N SER A 276 -5.56 7.12 37.04
CA SER A 276 -5.86 8.55 37.22
C SER A 276 -6.95 9.10 36.30
N GLN A 277 -7.22 8.45 35.17
CA GLN A 277 -8.18 8.93 34.18
C GLN A 277 -8.72 7.81 33.29
N THR A 278 -9.87 8.09 32.66
CA THR A 278 -10.50 7.27 31.64
C THR A 278 -10.74 8.09 30.38
N LEU A 279 -10.68 7.45 29.23
CA LEU A 279 -10.99 8.03 27.93
C LEU A 279 -11.91 7.09 27.18
N ASP A 280 -13.05 7.62 26.74
CA ASP A 280 -14.11 6.86 26.08
C ASP A 280 -14.36 7.40 24.68
N SER A 281 -14.63 6.52 23.72
CA SER A 281 -15.07 6.88 22.38
C SER A 281 -16.03 5.84 21.81
N ASP A 282 -17.19 6.30 21.31
CA ASP A 282 -18.14 5.45 20.60
C ASP A 282 -17.51 4.84 19.34
N THR A 283 -16.70 5.63 18.62
CA THR A 283 -15.97 5.21 17.42
C THR A 283 -14.66 5.98 17.33
N TYR A 284 -13.57 5.24 17.27
CA TYR A 284 -12.23 5.76 17.05
C TYR A 284 -11.64 5.15 15.78
N VAL A 285 -11.27 5.98 14.81
CA VAL A 285 -10.58 5.53 13.59
C VAL A 285 -9.10 5.59 13.88
N LEU A 286 -8.46 4.42 13.99
CA LEU A 286 -7.02 4.36 14.23
C LEU A 286 -6.27 4.85 12.97
N GLY A 287 -6.78 4.54 11.79
CA GLY A 287 -6.27 5.04 10.50
C GLY A 287 -6.27 3.96 9.44
N PHE A 288 -5.52 4.21 8.36
CA PHE A 288 -5.26 3.24 7.31
C PHE A 288 -3.78 3.27 6.92
N ARG A 289 -3.32 2.21 6.24
CA ARG A 289 -2.03 2.17 5.56
C ARG A 289 -2.17 1.48 4.21
N ASP A 290 -1.37 1.92 3.27
CA ASP A 290 -1.32 1.37 1.93
C ASP A 290 0.01 0.62 1.73
N ILE A 291 -0.02 -0.49 1.01
CA ILE A 291 1.16 -1.25 0.58
C ILE A 291 0.97 -1.73 -0.86
N THR A 292 1.97 -1.47 -1.69
CA THR A 292 2.00 -1.89 -3.08
C THR A 292 2.94 -3.09 -3.21
N ILE A 293 2.48 -4.13 -3.91
CA ILE A 293 3.26 -5.33 -4.22
C ILE A 293 3.03 -5.79 -5.65
N ASP A 294 4.06 -6.35 -6.27
CA ASP A 294 3.93 -7.05 -7.55
C ASP A 294 3.26 -8.40 -7.33
N LYS A 295 2.28 -8.72 -8.17
CA LYS A 295 1.70 -10.06 -8.27
C LYS A 295 1.95 -10.63 -9.64
N ILE A 296 2.24 -11.93 -9.65
CA ILE A 296 2.30 -12.69 -10.89
C ILE A 296 0.98 -13.44 -11.06
N ASN A 297 0.24 -13.07 -12.10
CA ASN A 297 -0.97 -13.75 -12.53
C ASN A 297 -0.66 -14.69 -13.69
N LYS A 298 -1.58 -15.61 -13.95
CA LYS A 298 -1.52 -16.48 -15.13
C LYS A 298 -2.57 -16.01 -16.11
N LYS A 299 -2.14 -15.84 -17.36
CA LYS A 299 -3.01 -15.69 -18.53
C LYS A 299 -3.89 -16.94 -18.71
N ASP A 300 -5.17 -16.81 -19.10
CA ASP A 300 -6.00 -17.99 -19.36
C ASP A 300 -5.51 -18.70 -20.65
N GLU A 301 -5.36 -20.03 -20.59
CA GLU A 301 -4.98 -20.83 -21.77
C GLU A 301 -6.13 -20.83 -22.78
N LYS A 302 -5.95 -20.16 -23.92
CA LYS A 302 -6.87 -20.19 -25.09
C LYS A 302 -6.82 -21.53 -25.84
#